data_AF-A0A1I4ME97-F1
#
_entry.id   AF-A0A1I4ME97-F1
#
_cell.length_a   1.000
_cell.length_b   1.000
_cell.length_c   1.000
_cell.angle_alpha   90.00
_cell.angle_beta   90.00
_cell.angle_gamma   90.00
#
_symmetry.space_group_name_H-M   'P 1'
#
loop_
_entity.id
_entity.type
_entity.pdbx_description
1 polymer ?
#
loop_
_entity_poly.entity_id
_entity_poly.type
_entity_poly.pdbx_seq_one_letter_code
_entity_poly.pdbx_strand_id
1 'polypeptide(L)'
;MTDTRCAAAHPEDPTPCQGPHDAVTVSDRSGGSAEGCEHHAARLLASLEGGHLAPGSVEGAAIRVFETADRTRPYPWLTDAPRTEASQLSRAEVRAAR
;
A
#
# COMPACT_ATOMS: atom_id res chain seq x y z
N MET A 1 -1.80 3.93 26.41
CA MET A 1 -0.95 4.13 25.22
C MET A 1 -1.55 3.30 24.11
N THR A 2 -2.44 3.86 23.28
CA THR A 2 -2.77 3.18 22.03
C THR A 2 -1.60 3.41 21.10
N ASP A 3 -0.84 2.35 20.91
CA ASP A 3 0.12 2.12 19.83
C ASP A 3 -0.65 2.20 18.50
N THR A 4 -1.05 3.42 18.14
CA THR A 4 -2.12 3.66 17.16
C THR A 4 -1.49 3.58 15.79
N ARG A 5 -1.70 2.46 15.09
CA ARG A 5 -1.24 2.27 13.71
C ARG A 5 -1.82 3.34 12.79
N CYS A 6 -1.10 3.70 11.74
CA CYS A 6 -1.59 4.68 10.75
C CYS A 6 -2.88 4.19 10.08
N ALA A 7 -3.71 5.10 9.58
CA ALA A 7 -5.01 4.76 9.00
C ALA A 7 -4.90 3.88 7.74
N ALA A 8 -3.78 3.95 7.02
CA ALA A 8 -3.50 3.07 5.88
C ALA A 8 -3.15 1.62 6.27
N ALA A 9 -2.90 1.33 7.55
CA ALA A 9 -2.56 -0.02 8.00
C ALA A 9 -3.81 -0.91 7.98
N HIS A 10 -3.85 -1.89 7.08
CA HIS A 10 -4.94 -2.85 7.04
C HIS A 10 -5.01 -3.62 8.39
N PRO A 11 -6.21 -3.87 8.94
CA PRO A 11 -6.35 -4.56 10.23
C PRO A 11 -5.63 -5.91 10.30
N GLU A 12 -5.59 -6.64 9.19
CA GLU A 12 -4.93 -7.96 9.09
C GLU A 12 -3.43 -7.89 8.78
N ASP A 13 -2.90 -6.73 8.37
CA ASP A 13 -1.45 -6.61 8.19
C ASP A 13 -0.80 -6.61 9.58
N PRO A 14 0.06 -7.55 9.97
CA PRO A 14 0.63 -7.58 11.32
C PRO A 14 1.86 -6.66 11.47
N THR A 15 2.34 -6.04 10.39
CA THR A 15 3.60 -5.32 10.42
C THR A 15 3.49 -3.95 11.09
N PRO A 16 4.53 -3.53 11.85
CA PRO A 16 4.54 -2.22 12.50
C PRO A 16 4.64 -1.08 11.48
N CYS A 17 4.17 0.11 11.86
CA CYS A 17 4.36 1.31 11.04
C CYS A 17 5.84 1.67 10.94
N GLN A 18 6.24 2.32 9.84
CA GLN A 18 7.61 2.78 9.62
C GLN A 18 7.60 4.25 9.21
N GLY A 19 8.08 5.12 10.09
CA GLY A 19 8.08 6.58 9.87
C GLY A 19 6.76 7.26 10.23
N PRO A 20 6.57 8.54 9.83
CA PRO A 20 5.38 9.33 10.14
C PRO A 20 4.09 8.69 9.62
N HIS A 21 2.99 8.80 10.38
CA HIS A 21 1.70 8.17 10.06
C HIS A 21 0.90 8.92 8.98
N ASP A 22 1.36 10.10 8.59
CA ASP A 22 0.79 11.03 7.62
C ASP A 22 1.76 11.33 6.46
N ALA A 23 2.73 10.44 6.20
CA ALA A 23 3.75 10.63 5.17
C ALA A 23 3.12 10.82 3.77
N VAL A 24 2.01 10.13 3.50
CA VAL A 24 1.20 10.24 2.28
C VAL A 24 -0.29 10.00 2.59
N THR A 25 -1.16 10.40 1.67
CA THR A 25 -2.57 10.00 1.66
C THR A 25 -2.83 9.05 0.50
N VAL A 26 -3.39 7.88 0.77
CA VAL A 26 -3.87 6.92 -0.23
C VAL A 26 -5.36 7.08 -0.41
N SER A 27 -5.84 7.11 -1.65
CA SER A 27 -7.26 7.22 -1.96
C SER A 27 -7.72 6.14 -2.93
N ASP A 28 -8.93 5.62 -2.71
CA ASP A 28 -9.58 4.68 -3.61
C ASP A 28 -10.47 5.40 -4.66
N ARG A 29 -11.04 4.63 -5.59
CA ARG A 29 -11.90 5.15 -6.67
C ARG A 29 -13.27 5.63 -6.18
N SER A 30 -13.70 5.21 -5.00
CA SER A 30 -14.98 5.58 -4.37
C SER A 30 -14.89 6.83 -3.51
N GLY A 31 -13.71 7.45 -3.42
CA GLY A 31 -13.49 8.65 -2.62
C GLY A 31 -13.13 8.37 -1.15
N GLY A 32 -12.90 7.11 -0.78
CA GLY A 32 -12.28 6.76 0.49
C GLY A 32 -10.82 7.18 0.50
N SER A 33 -10.33 7.69 1.63
CA SER A 33 -8.93 8.10 1.79
C SER A 33 -8.39 7.75 3.16
N ALA A 34 -7.09 7.48 3.23
CA ALA A 34 -6.38 7.14 4.45
C ALA A 34 -4.97 7.73 4.44
N GLU A 35 -4.62 8.45 5.50
CA GLU A 35 -3.25 8.85 5.77
C GLU A 35 -2.42 7.65 6.23
N GLY A 36 -1.19 7.55 5.72
CA GLY A 36 -0.34 6.39 5.94
C GLY A 36 1.14 6.72 6.02
N CYS A 37 1.85 5.89 6.78
CA CYS A 37 3.30 5.76 6.64
C CYS A 37 3.67 5.11 5.31
N GLU A 38 4.90 5.29 4.84
CA GLU A 38 5.33 4.78 3.53
C GLU A 38 5.11 3.26 3.38
N HIS A 39 5.37 2.52 4.47
CA HIS A 39 5.24 1.06 4.49
C HIS A 39 3.80 0.59 4.27
N HIS A 40 2.85 1.09 5.08
CA HIS A 40 1.44 0.67 4.96
C HIS A 40 0.75 1.29 3.75
N ALA A 41 1.10 2.53 3.38
CA ALA A 41 0.57 3.16 2.18
C ALA A 41 0.94 2.37 0.91
N ALA A 42 2.17 1.84 0.80
CA ALA A 42 2.58 1.06 -0.35
C ALA A 42 1.79 -0.25 -0.45
N ARG A 43 1.58 -0.93 0.68
CA ARG A 43 0.81 -2.18 0.75
C ARG A 43 -0.68 -1.97 0.48
N LEU A 44 -1.26 -0.88 0.99
CA LEU A 44 -2.64 -0.52 0.69
C LEU A 44 -2.81 -0.19 -0.81
N LEU A 45 -1.94 0.65 -1.37
CA LEU A 45 -1.98 1.02 -2.79
C LEU A 45 -1.76 -0.19 -3.73
N ALA A 46 -0.92 -1.15 -3.33
CA ALA A 46 -0.74 -2.40 -4.07
C ALA A 46 -2.03 -3.23 -4.09
N SER A 47 -2.84 -3.15 -3.03
CA SER A 47 -4.08 -3.91 -2.86
C SER A 47 -5.32 -3.22 -3.45
N LEU A 48 -5.22 -1.93 -3.78
CA LEU A 48 -6.28 -1.16 -4.41
C LEU A 48 -6.20 -1.23 -5.94
N GLU A 49 -7.34 -1.51 -6.56
CA GLU A 49 -7.49 -1.32 -8.00
C GLU A 49 -7.88 0.14 -8.27
N GLY A 50 -7.06 0.87 -9.04
CA GLY A 50 -7.29 2.29 -9.34
C GLY A 50 -7.02 3.26 -8.18
N GLY A 51 -6.26 2.85 -7.17
CA GLY A 51 -5.84 3.74 -6.08
C GLY A 51 -4.84 4.80 -6.55
N HIS A 52 -4.82 5.94 -5.86
CA HIS A 52 -3.89 7.04 -6.11
C HIS A 52 -3.29 7.59 -4.81
N LEU A 53 -2.21 8.35 -4.94
CA LEU A 53 -1.49 8.97 -3.84
C LEU A 53 -1.55 10.49 -3.92
N ALA A 54 -1.66 11.14 -2.76
CA ALA A 54 -1.30 12.53 -2.57
C ALA A 54 -0.06 12.63 -1.64
N PRO A 55 0.85 13.58 -1.88
CA PRO A 55 1.93 13.88 -0.96
C PRO A 55 1.41 14.28 0.42
N GLY A 56 2.09 13.84 1.49
CA GLY A 56 1.80 14.21 2.87
C GLY A 56 2.97 14.92 3.54
N SER A 57 3.25 14.57 4.79
CA SER A 57 4.25 15.23 5.64
C SER A 57 5.71 14.99 5.24
N VAL A 58 5.99 13.96 4.44
CA VAL A 58 7.36 13.55 4.07
C VAL A 58 7.61 13.78 2.58
N GLU A 59 8.58 14.65 2.28
CA GLU A 59 8.96 14.94 0.90
C GLU A 59 9.48 13.69 0.17
N GLY A 60 9.02 13.51 -1.08
CA GLY A 60 9.36 12.37 -1.92
C GLY A 60 8.76 11.03 -1.50
N ALA A 61 8.03 10.97 -0.37
CA ALA A 61 7.40 9.73 0.11
C ALA A 61 6.40 9.18 -0.92
N ALA A 62 5.60 10.03 -1.57
CA ALA A 62 4.64 9.59 -2.58
C ALA A 62 5.30 8.81 -3.74
N ILE A 63 6.50 9.23 -4.18
CA ILE A 63 7.24 8.53 -5.25
C ILE A 63 7.76 7.18 -4.73
N ARG A 64 8.40 7.15 -3.57
CA ARG A 64 8.93 5.91 -2.97
C ARG A 64 7.82 4.88 -2.72
N VAL A 65 6.66 5.35 -2.23
CA VAL A 65 5.46 4.53 -2.01
C VAL A 65 4.95 3.99 -3.33
N PHE A 66 4.83 4.82 -4.38
CA PHE A 66 4.38 4.38 -5.69
C PHE A 66 5.30 3.30 -6.28
N GLU A 67 6.62 3.50 -6.24
CA GLU A 67 7.61 2.53 -6.73
C GLU A 67 7.62 1.22 -5.93
N THR A 68 7.39 1.31 -4.62
CA THR A 68 7.32 0.14 -3.74
C THR A 68 6.03 -0.64 -3.99
N ALA A 69 4.89 0.06 -4.10
CA ALA A 69 3.59 -0.55 -4.40
C ALA A 69 3.59 -1.29 -5.74
N ASP A 70 4.29 -0.77 -6.74
CA ASP A 70 4.41 -1.38 -8.06
C ASP A 70 5.06 -2.79 -8.03
N ARG A 71 5.99 -2.99 -7.09
CA ARG A 71 6.70 -4.26 -6.86
C ARG A 71 6.09 -5.10 -5.73
N THR A 72 5.10 -4.56 -5.05
CA THR A 72 4.40 -5.23 -3.95
C THR A 72 3.20 -5.99 -4.51
N ARG A 73 3.04 -7.24 -4.09
CA ARG A 73 1.84 -8.03 -4.44
C ARG A 73 0.63 -7.54 -3.63
N PRO A 74 -0.58 -7.57 -4.18
CA PRO A 74 -1.81 -7.28 -3.44
C PRO A 74 -1.94 -8.15 -2.19
N TYR A 75 -2.49 -7.58 -1.11
CA TYR A 75 -2.69 -8.24 0.19
C TYR A 75 -1.43 -8.98 0.69
N PRO A 76 -0.27 -8.30 0.81
CA PRO A 76 1.01 -8.94 1.06
C PRO A 76 1.14 -9.64 2.42
N TRP A 77 0.16 -9.45 3.31
CA TRP A 77 0.03 -10.17 4.58
C TRP A 77 -0.60 -11.57 4.41
N LEU A 78 -1.20 -11.89 3.26
CA LEU A 78 -1.70 -13.23 2.94
C LEU A 78 -0.55 -14.09 2.39
N THR A 79 0.16 -14.79 3.27
CA THR A 79 1.34 -15.59 2.90
C THR A 79 0.99 -16.88 2.16
N ASP A 80 -0.17 -17.46 2.46
CA ASP A 80 -0.54 -18.82 2.04
C ASP A 80 -1.63 -18.83 0.94
N ALA A 81 -2.03 -17.65 0.44
CA ALA A 81 -3.02 -17.56 -0.61
C ALA A 81 -2.47 -18.09 -1.95
N PRO A 82 -3.20 -18.99 -2.65
CA PRO A 82 -2.78 -19.50 -3.95
C PRO A 82 -2.69 -18.37 -4.98
N ARG A 83 -1.69 -18.44 -5.87
CA ARG A 83 -1.42 -17.42 -6.91
C ARG A 83 -1.66 -18.00 -8.30
N THR A 84 -2.92 -18.06 -8.69
CA THR A 84 -3.37 -18.62 -9.97
C THR A 84 -3.85 -17.55 -10.94
N GLU A 85 -4.12 -16.33 -10.46
CA GLU A 85 -4.70 -15.23 -11.24
C GLU A 85 -3.78 -14.01 -11.31
N ALA A 86 -3.88 -13.23 -12.40
CA ALA A 86 -3.09 -12.02 -12.59
C ALA A 86 -3.34 -10.95 -11.52
N SER A 87 -4.56 -10.90 -10.94
CA SER A 87 -4.93 -9.99 -9.85
C SER A 87 -4.20 -10.26 -8.54
N GLN A 88 -3.46 -11.37 -8.44
CA GLN A 88 -2.69 -11.77 -7.27
C GLN A 88 -1.19 -11.48 -7.42
N LEU A 89 -0.79 -10.99 -8.59
CA LEU A 89 0.57 -10.62 -8.91
C LEU A 89 0.76 -9.11 -8.72
N SER A 90 2.00 -8.70 -8.46
CA SER A 90 2.36 -7.29 -8.48
C SER A 90 2.25 -6.72 -9.90
N ARG A 91 2.11 -5.39 -10.01
CA ARG A 91 2.04 -4.72 -11.32
C ARG A 91 3.30 -4.97 -12.15
N ALA A 92 4.46 -5.00 -11.50
CA ALA A 92 5.73 -5.35 -12.14
C ALA A 92 5.73 -6.78 -12.71
N GLU A 93 5.25 -7.78 -11.95
CA GLU A 93 5.14 -9.17 -12.43
C GLU A 93 4.17 -9.30 -13.61
N VAL A 94 3.02 -8.63 -13.55
CA VAL A 94 2.05 -8.63 -14.66
C VAL A 94 2.66 -8.04 -15.93
N ARG A 95 3.47 -6.99 -15.82
CA ARG A 95 4.16 -6.41 -16.99
C ARG A 95 5.24 -7.33 -17.54
N ALA A 96 5.98 -8.03 -16.68
CA ALA A 96 7.03 -8.96 -17.10
C ALA A 96 6.48 -10.22 -17.80
N ALA A 97 5.21 -10.57 -17.56
CA ALA A 97 4.54 -11.71 -18.17
C ALA A 97 3.87 -11.40 -19.54
N ARG A 98 3.95 -10.15 -20.02
CA ARG A 98 3.40 -9.70 -21.31
C ARG A 98 4.50 -9.63 -22.37
#